data_AF-A0A1B3N5L3-F1
#
_entry.id   AF-A0A1B3N5L3-F1
#
_cell.length_a   1.000
_cell.length_b   1.000
_cell.length_c   1.000
_cell.angle_alpha   90.00
_cell.angle_beta   90.00
_cell.angle_gamma   90.00
#
_symmetry.space_group_name_H-M   'P 1'
#
loop_
_entity.id
_entity.type
_entity.pdbx_description
1 polymer ?
#
loop_
_entity_poly.entity_id
_entity_poly.type
_entity_poly.pdbx_seq_one_letter_code
_entity_poly.pdbx_strand_id
1 'polypeptide(L)'
;MGTIDDSIWRALDAMRIEPAGASLTFTKRLARENGWSRRHAAAVVEEYKRFLYLAATGTSPVTPSDQVDQAWHLHLAYTHHYWGELCARIIGRPLHHGPTAGGGAEGRKYRSHYAQTLARYRDTFGAEPPAEIWPAAELRFGTRYQWVDRSRNFVLPRRSVSVAALAGGAALLAACTALAADTAVVQGSPVFRSFFNGVQRSDLGFFGLVLLIFIGIAVMASIIRRLRARRGAPQQDALRRRNARRGSTDSSDGSGAIFDIWSGGGAGPGAAAAGGAAFMAGGGDFGGSGADGDWDGGADSDSGSDSGGDSGCSGCGGGCGGGD
;
A
#
# COMPACT_ATOMS: atom_id res chain seq x y z
N MET A 1 -8.66 21.43 -27.06
CA MET A 1 -7.53 20.65 -26.50
C MET A 1 -6.48 20.60 -27.57
N GLY A 2 -5.32 21.25 -27.36
CA GLY A 2 -4.20 21.15 -28.30
C GLY A 2 -3.72 19.71 -28.33
N THR A 3 -3.69 19.11 -29.51
CA THR A 3 -3.09 17.78 -29.70
C THR A 3 -1.60 17.91 -29.46
N ILE A 4 -1.05 17.17 -28.49
CA ILE A 4 0.39 17.08 -28.28
C ILE A 4 0.99 16.43 -29.53
N ASP A 5 1.67 17.23 -30.35
CA ASP A 5 2.35 16.76 -31.57
C ASP A 5 3.76 16.30 -31.23
N ASP A 6 3.82 15.18 -30.49
CA ASP A 6 5.05 14.54 -30.06
C ASP A 6 5.00 13.04 -30.45
N SER A 7 6.12 12.51 -30.95
CA SER A 7 6.20 11.10 -31.36
C SER A 7 6.05 10.12 -30.20
N ILE A 8 6.56 10.47 -29.02
CA ILE A 8 6.41 9.70 -27.78
C ILE A 8 4.94 9.67 -27.38
N TRP A 9 4.25 10.82 -27.41
CA TRP A 9 2.82 10.87 -27.08
C TRP A 9 2.00 9.99 -28.02
N ARG A 10 2.21 10.10 -29.35
CA ARG A 10 1.51 9.25 -30.33
C ARG A 10 1.76 7.77 -30.10
N ALA A 11 2.98 7.38 -29.77
CA ALA A 11 3.34 5.99 -29.49
C ALA A 11 2.71 5.49 -28.17
N LEU A 12 2.65 6.32 -27.12
CA LEU A 12 1.97 6.01 -25.86
C LEU A 12 0.45 5.91 -26.02
N ASP A 13 -0.15 6.80 -26.82
CA ASP A 13 -1.60 6.81 -27.06
C ASP A 13 -2.05 5.54 -27.81
N ALA A 14 -1.26 5.12 -28.80
CA ALA A 14 -1.47 3.88 -29.56
C ALA A 14 -1.03 2.60 -28.83
N MET A 15 -0.39 2.72 -27.66
CA MET A 15 0.17 1.58 -26.92
C MET A 15 -0.92 0.58 -26.48
N ARG A 16 -0.68 -0.70 -26.69
CA ARG A 16 -1.53 -1.81 -26.25
C ARG A 16 -0.73 -2.80 -25.43
N ILE A 17 -0.99 -2.84 -24.12
CA ILE A 17 -0.20 -3.63 -23.16
C ILE A 17 -0.54 -5.12 -23.23
N GLU A 18 -1.81 -5.48 -23.48
CA GLU A 18 -2.18 -6.89 -23.58
C GLU A 18 -1.67 -7.57 -24.87
N PRO A 19 -1.37 -8.88 -24.81
CA PRO A 19 -1.18 -9.69 -26.00
C PRO A 19 -2.42 -9.70 -26.89
N ALA A 20 -2.22 -9.79 -28.21
CA ALA A 20 -3.31 -9.92 -29.16
C ALA A 20 -4.21 -11.14 -28.83
N GLY A 21 -5.52 -10.93 -28.77
CA GLY A 21 -6.50 -11.98 -28.47
C GLY A 21 -6.69 -12.31 -26.98
N ALA A 22 -6.06 -11.58 -26.05
CA ALA A 22 -6.24 -11.83 -24.63
C ALA A 22 -7.69 -11.61 -24.15
N SER A 23 -8.31 -12.65 -23.58
CA SER A 23 -9.67 -12.57 -23.02
C SER A 23 -9.77 -11.61 -21.82
N LEU A 24 -8.73 -11.62 -20.99
CA LEU A 24 -8.51 -10.69 -19.87
C LEU A 24 -7.50 -9.61 -20.26
N THR A 25 -8.01 -8.54 -20.88
CA THR A 25 -7.25 -7.34 -21.24
C THR A 25 -6.66 -6.63 -20.01
N PHE A 26 -5.63 -5.80 -20.21
CA PHE A 26 -4.97 -5.05 -19.14
C PHE A 26 -5.98 -4.26 -18.28
N THR A 27 -6.87 -3.48 -18.90
CA THR A 27 -7.88 -2.68 -18.20
C THR A 27 -8.87 -3.52 -17.37
N LYS A 28 -9.27 -4.70 -17.87
CA LYS A 28 -10.16 -5.62 -17.14
C LYS A 28 -9.44 -6.21 -15.91
N ARG A 29 -8.15 -6.53 -16.05
CA ARG A 29 -7.33 -7.00 -14.94
C ARG A 29 -7.16 -5.91 -13.89
N LEU A 30 -6.81 -4.69 -14.31
CA LEU A 30 -6.69 -3.53 -13.44
C LEU A 30 -7.98 -3.27 -12.64
N ALA A 31 -9.13 -3.31 -13.32
CA ALA A 31 -10.44 -3.16 -12.67
C ALA A 31 -10.70 -4.26 -11.63
N ARG A 32 -10.39 -5.52 -11.96
CA ARG A 32 -10.62 -6.67 -11.08
C ARG A 32 -9.74 -6.62 -9.83
N GLU A 33 -8.46 -6.33 -9.99
CA GLU A 33 -7.48 -6.36 -8.89
C GLU A 33 -7.68 -5.21 -7.90
N ASN A 34 -8.20 -4.07 -8.36
CA ASN A 34 -8.47 -2.91 -7.51
C ASN A 34 -9.94 -2.77 -7.07
N GLY A 35 -10.83 -3.65 -7.55
CA GLY A 35 -12.27 -3.55 -7.29
C GLY A 35 -12.94 -2.33 -7.94
N TRP A 36 -12.35 -1.80 -9.02
CA TRP A 36 -12.87 -0.63 -9.74
C TRP A 36 -13.91 -1.00 -10.79
N SER A 37 -14.73 0.00 -11.17
CA SER A 37 -15.54 -0.11 -12.38
C SER A 37 -14.64 -0.14 -13.62
N ARG A 38 -15.09 -0.80 -14.69
CA ARG A 38 -14.35 -0.82 -15.97
C ARG A 38 -14.11 0.58 -16.53
N ARG A 39 -15.09 1.47 -16.39
CA ARG A 39 -15.00 2.88 -16.81
C ARG A 39 -13.90 3.61 -16.07
N HIS A 40 -13.84 3.47 -14.74
CA HIS A 40 -12.80 4.09 -13.93
C HIS A 40 -11.42 3.53 -14.28
N ALA A 41 -11.27 2.20 -14.43
CA ALA A 41 -10.02 1.61 -14.84
C ALA A 41 -9.56 2.08 -16.23
N ALA A 42 -10.47 2.27 -17.20
CA ALA A 42 -10.14 2.83 -18.50
C ALA A 42 -9.64 4.28 -18.38
N ALA A 43 -10.30 5.11 -17.58
CA ALA A 43 -9.84 6.48 -17.32
C ALA A 43 -8.44 6.50 -16.66
N VAL A 44 -8.18 5.60 -15.71
CA VAL A 44 -6.86 5.45 -15.08
C VAL A 44 -5.78 5.05 -16.10
N VAL A 45 -6.10 4.20 -17.08
CA VAL A 45 -5.15 3.84 -18.15
C VAL A 45 -4.78 5.06 -19.00
N GLU A 46 -5.75 5.94 -19.31
CA GLU A 46 -5.46 7.18 -20.04
C GLU A 46 -4.61 8.15 -19.21
N GLU A 47 -4.85 8.26 -17.90
CA GLU A 47 -4.00 9.04 -17.00
C GLU A 47 -2.61 8.41 -16.81
N TYR A 48 -2.49 7.08 -16.89
CA TYR A 48 -1.22 6.38 -16.85
C TYR A 48 -0.35 6.68 -18.08
N LYS A 49 -0.95 6.72 -19.28
CA LYS A 49 -0.23 7.17 -20.50
C LYS A 49 0.28 8.61 -20.35
N ARG A 50 -0.54 9.51 -19.79
CA ARG A 50 -0.13 10.90 -19.48
C ARG A 50 1.03 10.94 -18.49
N PHE A 51 0.97 10.15 -17.43
CA PHE A 51 2.07 10.02 -16.47
C PHE A 51 3.36 9.51 -17.13
N LEU A 52 3.28 8.49 -17.99
CA LEU A 52 4.43 8.00 -18.75
C LEU A 52 5.03 9.09 -19.64
N TYR A 53 4.19 9.88 -20.29
CA TYR A 53 4.65 11.01 -21.11
C TYR A 53 5.39 12.06 -20.27
N LEU A 54 4.85 12.42 -19.10
CA LEU A 54 5.53 13.30 -18.16
C LEU A 54 6.87 12.69 -17.72
N ALA A 55 6.90 11.41 -17.34
CA ALA A 55 8.13 10.73 -16.94
C ALA A 55 9.19 10.73 -18.07
N ALA A 56 8.76 10.50 -19.31
CA ALA A 56 9.63 10.38 -20.48
C ALA A 56 10.23 11.72 -20.92
N THR A 57 9.44 12.80 -20.91
CA THR A 57 9.85 14.12 -21.46
C THR A 57 10.41 15.08 -20.40
N GLY A 58 10.55 14.61 -19.16
CA GLY A 58 10.91 15.43 -18.01
C GLY A 58 12.37 15.43 -17.65
N THR A 59 12.84 16.55 -17.12
CA THR A 59 14.15 16.67 -16.47
C THR A 59 14.10 16.40 -14.97
N SER A 60 12.91 16.31 -14.37
CA SER A 60 12.71 16.06 -12.94
C SER A 60 11.90 14.79 -12.69
N PRO A 61 12.17 14.07 -11.58
CA PRO A 61 11.36 12.93 -11.14
C PRO A 61 9.88 13.28 -11.03
N VAL A 62 9.02 12.38 -11.49
CA VAL A 62 7.56 12.48 -11.30
C VAL A 62 7.08 11.44 -10.30
N THR A 63 6.00 11.77 -9.58
CA THR A 63 5.34 10.85 -8.65
C THR A 63 3.90 10.62 -9.14
N PRO A 64 3.51 9.40 -9.56
CA PRO A 64 2.16 9.09 -10.08
C PRO A 64 1.13 9.19 -8.97
N SER A 65 -0.17 9.46 -9.15
CA SER A 65 -1.16 9.24 -8.07
C SER A 65 -1.26 7.76 -7.67
N ASP A 66 -1.93 7.43 -6.57
CA ASP A 66 -2.07 6.01 -6.16
C ASP A 66 -2.76 5.18 -7.24
N GLN A 67 -3.79 5.71 -7.89
CA GLN A 67 -4.53 5.05 -8.96
C GLN A 67 -3.62 4.77 -10.17
N VAL A 68 -2.83 5.77 -10.57
CA VAL A 68 -1.89 5.65 -11.68
C VAL A 68 -0.74 4.71 -11.33
N ASP A 69 -0.30 4.71 -10.07
CA ASP A 69 0.72 3.79 -9.56
C ASP A 69 0.24 2.34 -9.58
N GLN A 70 -1.04 2.06 -9.32
CA GLN A 70 -1.61 0.70 -9.51
C GLN A 70 -1.55 0.25 -10.97
N ALA A 71 -1.79 1.15 -11.93
CA ALA A 71 -1.62 0.82 -13.34
C ALA A 71 -0.14 0.57 -13.68
N TRP A 72 0.77 1.35 -13.12
CA TRP A 72 2.20 1.17 -13.31
C TRP A 72 2.71 -0.15 -12.71
N HIS A 73 2.32 -0.48 -11.47
CA HIS A 73 2.60 -1.76 -10.85
C HIS A 73 2.10 -2.94 -11.68
N LEU A 74 0.87 -2.83 -12.22
CA LEU A 74 0.37 -3.86 -13.09
C LEU A 74 1.20 -3.97 -14.38
N HIS A 75 1.59 -2.84 -15.00
CA HIS A 75 2.40 -2.86 -16.21
C HIS A 75 3.80 -3.45 -15.99
N LEU A 76 4.41 -3.22 -14.82
CA LEU A 76 5.68 -3.85 -14.45
C LEU A 76 5.60 -5.40 -14.45
N ALA A 77 4.43 -5.96 -14.15
CA ALA A 77 4.20 -7.41 -14.25
C ALA A 77 4.15 -7.93 -15.71
N TYR A 78 3.91 -7.05 -16.70
CA TYR A 78 4.01 -7.36 -18.13
C TYR A 78 5.44 -7.11 -18.62
N THR A 79 6.41 -7.79 -18.02
CA THR A 79 7.85 -7.47 -18.14
C THR A 79 8.36 -7.37 -19.57
N HIS A 80 7.95 -8.27 -20.48
CA HIS A 80 8.34 -8.19 -21.89
C HIS A 80 7.85 -6.92 -22.58
N HIS A 81 6.59 -6.55 -22.37
CA HIS A 81 6.03 -5.33 -22.93
C HIS A 81 6.64 -4.10 -22.24
N TYR A 82 6.80 -4.13 -20.91
CA TYR A 82 7.39 -3.02 -20.15
C TYR A 82 8.82 -2.70 -20.59
N TRP A 83 9.70 -3.71 -20.63
CA TRP A 83 11.10 -3.49 -20.96
C TRP A 83 11.35 -3.33 -22.46
N GLY A 84 10.72 -4.19 -23.29
CA GLY A 84 10.93 -4.18 -24.74
C GLY A 84 10.17 -3.05 -25.45
N GLU A 85 8.85 -2.99 -25.25
CA GLU A 85 8.00 -2.04 -25.97
C GLU A 85 8.02 -0.66 -25.33
N LEU A 86 7.73 -0.55 -24.02
CA LEU A 86 7.65 0.76 -23.37
C LEU A 86 9.04 1.40 -23.19
N CYS A 87 9.95 0.76 -22.46
CA CYS A 87 11.24 1.37 -22.12
C CYS A 87 12.16 1.48 -23.33
N ALA A 88 12.43 0.37 -24.05
CA ALA A 88 13.41 0.39 -25.14
C ALA A 88 12.88 1.06 -26.42
N ARG A 89 11.63 0.79 -26.83
CA ARG A 89 11.10 1.29 -28.11
C ARG A 89 10.37 2.63 -28.01
N ILE A 90 9.49 2.83 -27.02
CA ILE A 90 8.65 4.05 -26.93
C ILE A 90 9.39 5.18 -26.21
N ILE A 91 9.93 4.92 -25.02
CA ILE A 91 10.58 5.92 -24.17
C ILE A 91 12.06 6.10 -24.56
N GLY A 92 12.72 5.03 -25.03
CA GLY A 92 14.13 5.03 -25.42
C GLY A 92 15.12 4.98 -24.25
N ARG A 93 14.64 4.79 -23.01
CA ARG A 93 15.48 4.65 -21.82
C ARG A 93 14.78 3.84 -20.71
N PRO A 94 15.54 3.26 -19.77
CA PRO A 94 14.96 2.60 -18.61
C PRO A 94 14.10 3.55 -17.78
N LEU A 95 12.89 3.10 -17.43
CA LEU A 95 12.05 3.77 -16.44
C LEU A 95 11.92 2.86 -15.23
N HIS A 96 12.64 3.17 -14.15
CA HIS A 96 12.61 2.35 -12.93
C HIS A 96 11.52 2.81 -11.97
N HIS A 97 10.85 1.84 -11.34
CA HIS A 97 10.03 2.05 -10.16
C HIS A 97 10.83 1.62 -8.93
N GLY A 98 10.94 2.49 -7.94
CA GLY A 98 11.68 2.23 -6.71
C GLY A 98 10.79 2.41 -5.48
N PRO A 99 10.97 1.61 -4.41
CA PRO A 99 10.25 1.80 -3.17
C PRO A 99 10.66 3.12 -2.49
N THR A 100 9.81 3.62 -1.59
CA THR A 100 10.18 4.70 -0.67
C THR A 100 11.17 4.18 0.38
N ALA A 101 12.17 4.99 0.73
CA ALA A 101 13.04 4.71 1.88
C ALA A 101 12.32 4.87 3.23
N GLY A 102 11.11 5.45 3.23
CA GLY A 102 10.35 5.72 4.45
C GLY A 102 10.88 6.92 5.24
N GLY A 103 10.16 7.28 6.30
CA GLY A 103 10.52 8.39 7.18
C GLY A 103 10.00 9.77 6.72
N GLY A 104 10.12 10.75 7.62
CA GLY A 104 9.53 12.08 7.44
C GLY A 104 10.14 12.89 6.29
N ALA A 105 11.46 12.81 6.10
CA ALA A 105 12.16 13.50 5.01
C ALA A 105 11.71 12.98 3.64
N GLU A 106 11.64 11.66 3.51
CA GLU A 106 11.20 11.00 2.28
C GLU A 106 9.72 11.30 1.97
N GLY A 107 8.88 11.32 3.00
CA GLY A 107 7.49 11.77 2.87
C GLY A 107 7.34 13.23 2.44
N ARG A 108 8.25 14.13 2.85
CA ARG A 108 8.26 15.53 2.34
C ARG A 108 8.73 15.59 0.88
N LYS A 109 9.75 14.80 0.50
CA LYS A 109 10.25 14.69 -0.87
C LYS A 109 9.14 14.28 -1.84
N TYR A 110 8.45 13.16 -1.58
CA TYR A 110 7.39 12.68 -2.47
C TYR A 110 6.16 13.59 -2.52
N ARG A 111 5.84 14.31 -1.43
CA ARG A 111 4.81 15.36 -1.47
C ARG A 111 5.19 16.50 -2.41
N SER A 112 6.45 16.95 -2.35
CA SER A 112 6.97 17.98 -3.26
C SER A 112 6.97 17.50 -4.72
N HIS A 113 7.48 16.30 -5.00
CA HIS A 113 7.50 15.72 -6.34
C HIS A 113 6.08 15.53 -6.90
N TYR A 114 5.12 15.12 -6.08
CA TYR A 114 3.73 14.99 -6.50
C TYR A 114 3.12 16.34 -6.88
N ALA A 115 3.35 17.39 -6.06
CA ALA A 115 2.89 18.75 -6.39
C ALA A 115 3.51 19.25 -7.71
N GLN A 116 4.80 19.01 -7.92
CA GLN A 116 5.49 19.33 -9.18
C GLN A 116 4.93 18.52 -10.36
N THR A 117 4.58 17.26 -10.15
CA THR A 117 3.95 16.42 -11.17
C THR A 117 2.60 16.99 -11.60
N LEU A 118 1.76 17.43 -10.65
CA LEU A 118 0.47 18.06 -10.96
C LEU A 118 0.64 19.42 -11.66
N ALA A 119 1.60 20.23 -11.24
CA ALA A 119 1.92 21.49 -11.92
C ALA A 119 2.31 21.23 -13.38
N ARG A 120 3.26 20.31 -13.58
CA ARG A 120 3.71 19.94 -14.92
C ARG A 120 2.62 19.29 -15.78
N TYR A 121 1.72 18.52 -15.17
CA TYR A 121 0.54 18.02 -15.87
C TYR A 121 -0.26 19.18 -16.47
N ARG A 122 -0.57 20.21 -15.68
CA ARG A 122 -1.32 21.39 -16.14
C ARG A 122 -0.59 22.09 -17.28
N ASP A 123 0.72 22.30 -17.13
CA ASP A 123 1.55 22.96 -18.14
C ASP A 123 1.59 22.17 -19.45
N THR A 124 1.65 20.84 -19.36
CA THR A 124 1.80 19.94 -20.52
C THR A 124 0.48 19.74 -21.26
N PHE A 125 -0.63 19.55 -20.53
CA PHE A 125 -1.92 19.18 -21.12
C PHE A 125 -2.91 20.35 -21.22
N GLY A 126 -2.60 21.50 -20.62
CA GLY A 126 -3.47 22.68 -20.60
C GLY A 126 -4.80 22.43 -19.89
N ALA A 127 -4.85 21.46 -18.97
CA ALA A 127 -6.07 21.02 -18.30
C ALA A 127 -5.78 20.59 -16.86
N GLU A 128 -6.80 20.70 -16.00
CA GLU A 128 -6.71 20.20 -14.63
C GLU A 128 -6.76 18.67 -14.63
N PRO A 129 -5.84 17.98 -13.93
CA PRO A 129 -5.90 16.53 -13.81
C PRO A 129 -7.19 16.11 -13.08
N PRO A 130 -7.89 15.04 -13.53
CA PRO A 130 -9.16 14.62 -12.92
C PRO A 130 -8.99 14.25 -11.45
N ALA A 131 -9.64 14.98 -10.54
CA ALA A 131 -9.47 14.82 -9.09
C ALA A 131 -9.83 13.42 -8.54
N GLU A 132 -10.65 12.65 -9.25
CA GLU A 132 -10.98 11.25 -8.90
C GLU A 132 -9.76 10.33 -9.05
N ILE A 133 -8.82 10.67 -9.94
CA ILE A 133 -7.60 9.90 -10.25
C ILE A 133 -6.36 10.58 -9.69
N TRP A 134 -6.33 11.91 -9.69
CA TRP A 134 -5.25 12.75 -9.19
C TRP A 134 -5.74 13.61 -8.02
N PRO A 135 -5.96 13.01 -6.84
CA PRO A 135 -6.44 13.75 -5.68
C PRO A 135 -5.38 14.73 -5.15
N ALA A 136 -5.81 15.66 -4.30
CA ALA A 136 -4.90 16.55 -3.58
C ALA A 136 -3.86 15.75 -2.75
N ALA A 137 -2.69 16.34 -2.51
CA ALA A 137 -1.57 15.66 -1.86
C ALA A 137 -1.96 15.12 -0.47
N GLU A 138 -2.77 15.84 0.28
CA GLU A 138 -3.24 15.49 1.62
C GLU A 138 -4.07 14.21 1.59
N LEU A 139 -4.96 14.08 0.60
CA LEU A 139 -5.80 12.89 0.43
C LEU A 139 -4.97 11.70 0.00
N ARG A 140 -4.06 11.92 -0.95
CA ARG A 140 -3.20 10.88 -1.47
C ARG A 140 -2.32 10.29 -0.35
N PHE A 141 -1.51 11.11 0.30
CA PHE A 141 -0.58 10.65 1.34
C PHE A 141 -1.25 10.39 2.69
N GLY A 142 -2.55 10.68 2.82
CA GLY A 142 -3.36 10.36 4.00
C GLY A 142 -4.11 9.03 3.91
N THR A 143 -4.22 8.43 2.71
CA THR A 143 -4.95 7.18 2.50
C THR A 143 -4.09 5.97 2.85
N ARG A 144 -4.70 4.94 3.45
CA ARG A 144 -4.04 3.67 3.79
C ARG A 144 -4.79 2.51 3.16
N TYR A 145 -4.08 1.70 2.38
CA TYR A 145 -4.63 0.52 1.73
C TYR A 145 -4.19 -0.75 2.46
N GLN A 146 -5.08 -1.73 2.52
CA GLN A 146 -4.78 -3.07 3.01
C GLN A 146 -5.53 -4.07 2.16
N TRP A 147 -4.91 -5.22 1.91
CA TRP A 147 -5.59 -6.35 1.28
C TRP A 147 -6.49 -7.04 2.28
N VAL A 148 -7.74 -7.25 1.89
CA VAL A 148 -8.77 -7.87 2.72
C VAL A 148 -9.41 -9.01 1.95
N ASP A 149 -9.45 -10.19 2.55
CA ASP A 149 -10.21 -11.32 2.01
C ASP A 149 -11.72 -11.07 2.16
N ARG A 150 -12.37 -10.73 1.05
CA ARG A 150 -13.80 -10.42 0.98
C ARG A 150 -14.71 -11.64 1.08
N SER A 151 -14.18 -12.86 1.01
CA SER A 151 -14.96 -14.08 1.27
C SER A 151 -15.18 -14.33 2.76
N ARG A 152 -14.30 -13.76 3.60
CA ARG A 152 -14.32 -13.91 5.07
C ARG A 152 -14.68 -12.63 5.81
N ASN A 153 -14.58 -11.47 5.15
CA ASN A 153 -14.74 -10.17 5.80
C ASN A 153 -15.72 -9.29 5.02
N PHE A 154 -16.57 -8.57 5.75
CA PHE A 154 -17.38 -7.50 5.19
C PHE A 154 -16.60 -6.19 5.22
N VAL A 155 -16.56 -5.49 4.09
CA VAL A 155 -16.03 -4.13 3.98
C VAL A 155 -17.21 -3.18 3.85
N LEU A 156 -17.53 -2.46 4.93
CA LEU A 156 -18.67 -1.55 4.99
C LEU A 156 -18.19 -0.11 5.19
N PRO A 157 -18.83 0.88 4.54
CA PRO A 157 -18.54 2.28 4.80
C PRO A 157 -18.80 2.62 6.27
N ARG A 158 -17.84 3.28 6.92
CA ARG A 158 -17.93 3.64 8.35
C ARG A 158 -19.22 4.40 8.67
N ARG A 159 -19.61 5.35 7.81
CA ARG A 159 -20.84 6.15 7.98
C ARG A 159 -22.09 5.26 8.02
N SER A 160 -22.20 4.29 7.12
CA SER A 160 -23.33 3.36 7.08
C SER A 160 -23.39 2.51 8.34
N VAL A 161 -22.25 2.02 8.82
CA VAL A 161 -22.18 1.26 10.08
C VAL A 161 -22.56 2.14 11.27
N SER A 162 -22.08 3.39 11.33
CA SER A 162 -22.40 4.32 12.41
C SER A 162 -23.90 4.66 12.44
N VAL A 163 -24.50 4.97 11.30
CA VAL A 163 -25.95 5.26 11.21
C VAL A 163 -26.77 4.03 11.59
N ALA A 164 -26.40 2.85 11.08
CA ALA A 164 -27.09 1.60 11.43
C ALA A 164 -26.96 1.26 12.92
N ALA A 165 -25.78 1.47 13.51
CA ALA A 165 -25.56 1.25 14.94
C ALA A 165 -26.39 2.20 15.81
N LEU A 166 -26.48 3.49 15.44
CA LEU A 166 -27.31 4.47 16.15
C LEU A 166 -28.80 4.12 16.06
N ALA A 167 -29.29 3.82 14.85
CA ALA A 167 -30.69 3.44 14.64
C ALA A 167 -31.05 2.14 15.36
N GLY A 168 -30.19 1.12 15.26
CA GLY A 168 -30.36 -0.16 15.97
C GLY A 168 -30.32 -0.01 17.49
N GLY A 169 -29.42 0.84 18.01
CA GLY A 169 -29.35 1.18 19.42
C GLY A 169 -30.62 1.87 19.92
N ALA A 170 -31.13 2.85 19.18
CA ALA A 170 -32.38 3.54 19.50
C ALA A 170 -33.58 2.58 19.49
N ALA A 171 -33.67 1.71 18.48
CA ALA A 171 -34.73 0.71 18.39
C ALA A 171 -34.67 -0.30 19.54
N LEU A 172 -33.47 -0.77 19.90
CA LEU A 172 -33.29 -1.67 21.04
C LEU A 172 -33.68 -1.00 22.35
N LEU A 173 -33.27 0.26 22.56
CA LEU A 173 -33.67 1.03 23.74
C LEU A 173 -35.19 1.19 23.81
N ALA A 174 -35.85 1.53 22.70
CA ALA A 174 -37.30 1.66 22.62
C ALA A 174 -38.02 0.32 22.88
N ALA A 175 -37.50 -0.79 22.37
CA ALA A 175 -38.06 -2.11 22.64
C ALA A 175 -37.89 -2.49 24.13
N CYS A 176 -36.74 -2.21 24.73
CA CYS A 176 -36.50 -2.45 26.15
C CYS A 176 -37.41 -1.58 27.04
N THR A 177 -37.64 -0.31 26.69
CA THR A 177 -38.55 0.56 27.46
C THR A 177 -40.01 0.12 27.31
N ALA A 178 -40.43 -0.29 26.11
CA ALA A 178 -41.76 -0.85 25.88
C ALA A 178 -41.96 -2.16 26.66
N LEU A 179 -40.98 -3.06 26.64
CA LEU A 179 -41.05 -4.33 27.39
C LEU A 179 -41.01 -4.08 28.91
N ALA A 180 -40.25 -3.09 29.40
CA ALA A 180 -40.27 -2.68 30.80
C ALA A 180 -41.62 -2.07 31.21
N ALA A 181 -42.28 -1.35 30.30
CA ALA A 181 -43.62 -0.82 30.51
C ALA A 181 -44.69 -1.93 30.50
N ASP A 182 -44.55 -2.94 29.64
CA ASP A 182 -45.49 -4.06 29.51
C ASP A 182 -45.28 -5.14 30.60
N THR A 183 -44.05 -5.28 31.09
CA THR A 183 -43.75 -6.03 32.33
C THR A 183 -44.13 -5.25 33.59
N ALA A 184 -44.97 -4.22 33.49
CA ALA A 184 -45.84 -3.76 34.59
C ALA A 184 -46.94 -4.79 34.96
N VAL A 185 -46.65 -6.09 34.81
CA VAL A 185 -47.17 -7.18 35.65
C VAL A 185 -46.21 -7.48 36.83
N VAL A 186 -45.00 -6.92 36.85
CA VAL A 186 -44.12 -6.83 38.04
C VAL A 186 -44.52 -5.62 38.92
N GLN A 187 -45.82 -5.32 39.00
CA GLN A 187 -46.36 -4.35 39.95
C GLN A 187 -46.35 -4.84 41.41
N GLY A 188 -45.82 -6.04 41.69
CA GLY A 188 -45.85 -6.63 43.02
C GLY A 188 -44.75 -6.16 43.99
N SER A 189 -43.62 -5.59 43.54
CA SER A 189 -42.53 -5.21 44.46
C SER A 189 -42.36 -3.68 44.60
N PRO A 190 -42.58 -3.10 45.79
CA PRO A 190 -42.40 -1.66 46.04
C PRO A 190 -40.99 -1.15 45.74
N VAL A 191 -40.00 -2.05 45.87
CA VAL A 191 -38.57 -1.74 45.68
C VAL A 191 -38.23 -1.46 44.22
N PHE A 192 -38.76 -2.27 43.30
CA PHE A 192 -38.50 -2.11 41.86
C PHE A 192 -39.11 -0.81 41.32
N ARG A 193 -40.32 -0.47 41.78
CA ARG A 193 -41.03 0.77 41.39
C ARG A 193 -40.30 2.02 41.91
N SER A 194 -39.77 1.98 43.14
CA SER A 194 -38.99 3.10 43.71
C SER A 194 -37.64 3.29 43.01
N PHE A 195 -36.97 2.20 42.63
CA PHE A 195 -35.71 2.28 41.89
C PHE A 195 -35.90 2.88 40.49
N PHE A 196 -36.86 2.38 39.70
CA PHE A 196 -37.13 2.90 38.35
C PHE A 196 -37.62 4.34 38.35
N ASN A 197 -38.52 4.72 39.29
CA ASN A 197 -38.94 6.11 39.42
C ASN A 197 -37.78 7.05 39.83
N GLY A 198 -36.81 6.57 40.61
CA GLY A 198 -35.63 7.36 40.97
C GLY A 198 -34.65 7.57 39.80
N VAL A 199 -34.47 6.54 38.98
CA VAL A 199 -33.65 6.61 37.76
C VAL A 199 -34.29 7.51 36.70
N GLN A 200 -35.62 7.48 36.57
CA GLN A 200 -36.34 8.22 35.53
C GLN A 200 -36.67 9.68 35.91
N ARG A 201 -36.62 10.04 37.20
CA ARG A 201 -36.81 11.44 37.67
C ARG A 201 -35.51 12.24 37.84
N SER A 202 -34.34 11.61 37.79
CA SER A 202 -33.07 12.32 37.94
C SER A 202 -32.41 12.51 36.58
N ASP A 203 -32.03 13.74 36.25
CA ASP A 203 -31.33 14.08 35.00
C ASP A 203 -30.02 13.27 34.82
N LEU A 204 -29.49 12.70 35.90
CA LEU A 204 -28.28 11.86 35.96
C LEU A 204 -28.56 10.34 35.81
N GLY A 205 -29.78 9.87 36.10
CA GLY A 205 -30.12 8.44 36.10
C GLY A 205 -30.13 7.82 34.71
N PHE A 206 -30.59 8.58 33.71
CA PHE A 206 -30.48 8.21 32.29
C PHE A 206 -29.02 8.00 31.85
N PHE A 207 -28.13 8.92 32.23
CA PHE A 207 -26.70 8.80 31.90
C PHE A 207 -26.03 7.62 32.62
N GLY A 208 -26.43 7.30 33.86
CA GLY A 208 -25.94 6.12 34.58
C GLY A 208 -26.34 4.80 33.92
N LEU A 209 -27.59 4.69 33.43
CA LEU A 209 -28.06 3.51 32.70
C LEU A 209 -27.29 3.33 31.38
N VAL A 210 -27.10 4.42 30.63
CA VAL A 210 -26.33 4.41 29.38
C VAL A 210 -24.88 3.99 29.66
N LEU A 211 -24.24 4.51 30.70
CA LEU A 211 -22.87 4.15 31.09
C LEU A 211 -22.74 2.66 31.41
N LEU A 212 -23.70 2.06 32.13
CA LEU A 212 -23.70 0.63 32.45
C LEU A 212 -23.86 -0.25 31.21
N ILE A 213 -24.67 0.17 30.24
CA ILE A 213 -24.79 -0.52 28.93
C ILE A 213 -23.46 -0.46 28.17
N PHE A 214 -22.81 0.70 28.15
CA PHE A 214 -21.48 0.85 27.52
C PHE A 214 -20.41 -0.03 28.18
N ILE A 215 -20.41 -0.11 29.53
CA ILE A 215 -19.51 -1.00 30.28
C ILE A 215 -19.80 -2.47 29.93
N GLY A 216 -21.09 -2.87 29.86
CA GLY A 216 -21.48 -4.23 29.47
C GLY A 216 -21.01 -4.61 28.07
N ILE A 217 -21.15 -3.71 27.09
CA ILE A 217 -20.65 -3.93 25.71
C ILE A 217 -19.11 -4.04 25.70
N ALA A 218 -18.39 -3.21 26.46
CA ALA A 218 -16.94 -3.26 26.55
C ALA A 218 -16.42 -4.56 27.17
N VAL A 219 -17.11 -5.07 28.22
CA VAL A 219 -16.82 -6.35 28.84
C VAL A 219 -17.08 -7.51 27.87
N MET A 220 -18.21 -7.51 27.17
CA MET A 220 -18.52 -8.52 26.15
C MET A 220 -17.50 -8.51 25.00
N ALA A 221 -17.08 -7.34 24.53
CA ALA A 221 -16.03 -7.22 23.52
C ALA A 221 -14.65 -7.72 24.03
N SER A 222 -14.34 -7.52 25.31
CA SER A 222 -13.14 -8.07 25.95
C SER A 222 -13.18 -9.60 26.04
N ILE A 223 -14.32 -10.18 26.43
CA ILE A 223 -14.54 -11.62 26.49
C ILE A 223 -14.42 -12.24 25.09
N ILE A 224 -15.05 -11.66 24.07
CA ILE A 224 -14.95 -12.15 22.68
C ILE A 224 -13.50 -12.11 22.18
N ARG A 225 -12.75 -11.04 22.49
CA ARG A 225 -11.32 -10.94 22.15
C ARG A 225 -10.50 -12.05 22.83
N ARG A 226 -10.75 -12.31 24.12
CA ARG A 226 -10.10 -13.40 24.87
C ARG A 226 -10.44 -14.78 24.32
N LEU A 227 -11.70 -15.01 23.93
CA LEU A 227 -12.15 -16.27 23.33
C LEU A 227 -11.58 -16.49 21.93
N ARG A 228 -11.43 -15.43 21.13
CA ARG A 228 -10.76 -15.49 19.82
C ARG A 228 -9.26 -15.76 19.95
N ALA A 229 -8.58 -15.14 20.92
CA ALA A 229 -7.18 -15.43 21.23
C ALA A 229 -6.97 -16.90 21.63
N ARG A 230 -7.88 -17.46 22.43
CA ARG A 230 -7.86 -18.89 22.82
C ARG A 230 -8.15 -19.85 21.66
N ARG A 231 -8.91 -19.43 20.63
CA ARG A 231 -9.16 -20.24 19.42
C ARG A 231 -8.05 -20.12 18.37
N GLY A 232 -7.24 -19.06 18.39
CA GLY A 232 -6.11 -18.86 17.48
C GLY A 232 -4.83 -19.61 17.87
N ALA A 233 -4.57 -19.77 19.18
CA ALA A 233 -3.37 -20.46 19.68
C ALA A 233 -3.25 -21.94 19.25
N PRO A 234 -4.31 -22.78 19.28
CA PRO A 234 -4.22 -24.18 18.88
C PRO A 234 -3.93 -24.36 17.38
N GLN A 235 -4.38 -23.42 16.54
CA GLN A 235 -4.22 -23.49 15.09
C GLN A 235 -2.81 -23.10 14.65
N GLN A 236 -2.21 -22.09 15.29
CA GLN A 236 -0.82 -21.70 15.04
C GLN A 236 0.20 -22.72 15.58
N ASP A 237 -0.07 -23.34 16.73
CA ASP A 237 0.77 -24.42 17.26
C ASP A 237 0.67 -25.71 16.44
N ALA A 238 -0.50 -26.05 15.90
CA ALA A 238 -0.67 -27.18 14.99
C ALA A 238 0.08 -26.96 13.66
N LEU A 239 0.08 -25.73 13.12
CA LEU A 239 0.84 -25.36 11.92
C LEU A 239 2.35 -25.33 12.19
N ARG A 240 2.80 -24.81 13.33
CA ARG A 240 4.21 -24.85 13.74
C ARG A 240 4.73 -26.28 13.92
N ARG A 241 3.97 -27.16 14.57
CA ARG A 241 4.35 -28.59 14.74
C ARG A 241 4.38 -29.33 13.39
N ARG A 242 3.49 -28.99 12.47
CA ARG A 242 3.48 -29.55 11.11
C ARG A 242 4.67 -29.08 10.27
N ASN A 243 5.08 -27.82 10.39
CA ASN A 243 6.29 -27.30 9.74
C ASN A 243 7.59 -27.82 10.37
N ALA A 244 7.63 -27.98 11.70
CA ALA A 244 8.78 -28.57 12.40
C ALA A 244 9.01 -30.05 12.01
N ARG A 245 7.93 -30.83 11.84
CA ARG A 245 8.01 -32.20 11.31
C ARG A 245 8.42 -32.28 9.84
N ARG A 246 8.24 -31.20 9.07
CA ARG A 246 8.66 -31.11 7.67
C ARG A 246 10.11 -30.63 7.53
N GLY A 247 10.64 -29.94 8.54
CA GLY A 247 12.03 -29.50 8.61
C GLY A 247 13.00 -30.52 9.23
N SER A 248 12.50 -31.56 9.93
CA SER A 248 13.37 -32.59 10.53
C SER A 248 13.62 -33.81 9.63
N THR A 249 13.18 -33.78 8.38
CA THR A 249 13.41 -34.84 7.38
C THR A 249 14.37 -34.43 6.27
N ASP A 250 14.95 -33.23 6.33
CA ASP A 250 16.03 -32.79 5.45
C ASP A 250 17.17 -32.26 6.30
N SER A 251 17.98 -33.19 6.82
CA SER A 251 19.29 -32.87 7.37
C SER A 251 20.21 -34.06 7.15
N SER A 252 20.74 -34.14 5.93
CA SER A 252 22.04 -34.75 5.66
C SER A 252 22.65 -34.08 4.43
N ASP A 253 23.82 -33.49 4.65
CA ASP A 253 24.88 -33.12 3.73
C ASP A 253 24.70 -31.96 2.76
N GLY A 254 25.57 -30.95 2.92
CA GLY A 254 25.82 -29.93 1.90
C GLY A 254 26.32 -28.59 2.43
N SER A 255 27.43 -28.57 3.17
CA SER A 255 28.15 -27.33 3.47
C SER A 255 28.74 -26.73 2.19
N GLY A 256 28.46 -25.45 1.92
CA GLY A 256 29.35 -24.58 1.12
C GLY A 256 28.78 -24.01 -0.19
N ALA A 257 28.87 -22.67 -0.28
CA ALA A 257 28.91 -21.83 -1.48
C ALA A 257 27.61 -21.55 -2.28
N ILE A 258 27.26 -20.27 -2.38
CA ILE A 258 27.31 -19.46 -3.63
C ILE A 258 26.99 -18.01 -3.22
N PHE A 259 28.03 -17.25 -2.87
CA PHE A 259 28.09 -15.79 -2.98
C PHE A 259 29.56 -15.43 -2.87
N ASP A 260 30.23 -15.44 -4.01
CA ASP A 260 31.48 -14.75 -4.33
C ASP A 260 31.90 -15.25 -5.72
N ILE A 261 32.25 -14.30 -6.60
CA ILE A 261 33.08 -14.43 -7.82
C ILE A 261 32.60 -13.39 -8.85
N TRP A 262 33.17 -12.17 -8.79
CA TRP A 262 33.99 -11.62 -9.88
C TRP A 262 34.73 -10.35 -9.44
N SER A 263 35.91 -10.56 -8.86
CA SER A 263 37.00 -9.60 -8.77
C SER A 263 38.30 -10.36 -9.03
N GLY A 264 39.13 -9.87 -9.96
CA GLY A 264 40.52 -10.32 -10.12
C GLY A 264 40.81 -10.99 -11.45
N GLY A 265 41.38 -10.22 -12.38
CA GLY A 265 41.99 -10.71 -13.61
C GLY A 265 43.44 -11.19 -13.42
N GLY A 266 43.94 -11.86 -14.45
CA GLY A 266 45.36 -12.22 -14.63
C GLY A 266 45.65 -12.59 -16.09
N ALA A 267 46.59 -11.87 -16.70
CA ALA A 267 47.15 -12.04 -18.06
C ALA A 267 47.81 -13.43 -18.25
N GLY A 268 48.07 -14.04 -19.43
CA GLY A 268 48.24 -13.74 -20.87
C GLY A 268 48.97 -14.99 -21.47
N PRO A 269 49.64 -15.01 -22.65
CA PRO A 269 49.35 -14.49 -24.00
C PRO A 269 49.05 -15.63 -25.02
N GLY A 270 48.54 -15.30 -26.22
CA GLY A 270 48.68 -16.18 -27.41
C GLY A 270 47.50 -16.30 -28.39
N ALA A 271 47.55 -15.50 -29.46
CA ALA A 271 47.13 -15.78 -30.85
C ALA A 271 45.72 -16.36 -31.20
N ALA A 272 45.00 -15.52 -31.96
CA ALA A 272 44.31 -15.81 -33.24
C ALA A 272 42.78 -16.09 -33.28
N ALA A 273 42.09 -15.10 -33.90
CA ALA A 273 41.10 -15.21 -34.99
C ALA A 273 39.58 -15.14 -34.72
N ALA A 274 38.93 -14.36 -35.60
CA ALA A 274 37.50 -14.15 -35.90
C ALA A 274 36.72 -13.10 -35.04
N GLY A 275 36.51 -11.93 -35.63
CA GLY A 275 36.00 -10.72 -34.98
C GLY A 275 34.52 -10.39 -35.24
N GLY A 276 33.86 -9.90 -34.18
CA GLY A 276 32.68 -9.05 -34.24
C GLY A 276 33.08 -7.63 -33.81
N ALA A 277 32.78 -6.63 -34.65
CA ALA A 277 33.20 -5.25 -34.42
C ALA A 277 32.18 -4.47 -33.57
N ALA A 278 32.68 -3.98 -32.45
CA ALA A 278 32.11 -2.96 -31.59
C ALA A 278 32.32 -1.55 -32.20
N PHE A 279 31.53 -0.57 -31.74
CA PHE A 279 31.89 0.85 -31.80
C PHE A 279 32.00 1.41 -30.37
N MET A 280 33.13 2.09 -30.12
CA MET A 280 33.59 2.72 -28.89
C MET A 280 33.15 4.19 -28.79
N ALA A 281 32.95 4.69 -27.58
CA ALA A 281 33.32 6.05 -27.13
C ALA A 281 33.29 6.05 -25.59
N GLY A 282 34.44 6.09 -24.90
CA GLY A 282 35.03 7.31 -24.31
C GLY A 282 34.46 7.53 -22.90
N GLY A 283 35.18 7.43 -21.78
CA GLY A 283 36.50 7.98 -21.46
C GLY A 283 36.29 9.27 -20.64
N GLY A 284 36.37 9.20 -19.32
CA GLY A 284 36.26 10.34 -18.41
C GLY A 284 36.70 9.97 -16.99
N ASP A 285 37.87 10.50 -16.61
CA ASP A 285 38.67 10.28 -15.39
C ASP A 285 38.10 11.06 -14.17
N PHE A 286 38.80 10.99 -13.04
CA PHE A 286 38.63 11.63 -11.69
C PHE A 286 38.29 10.58 -10.62
N GLY A 287 39.16 10.13 -9.72
CA GLY A 287 40.40 10.69 -9.19
C GLY A 287 40.21 11.09 -7.73
N GLY A 288 40.90 10.40 -6.80
CA GLY A 288 41.18 10.87 -5.44
C GLY A 288 40.39 10.19 -4.32
N SER A 289 41.03 9.24 -3.62
CA SER A 289 41.47 9.34 -2.20
C SER A 289 40.36 9.00 -1.20
N GLY A 290 40.39 7.91 -0.42
CA GLY A 290 41.54 7.32 0.27
C GLY A 290 41.67 7.98 1.65
N ALA A 291 41.14 7.33 2.69
CA ALA A 291 41.58 7.47 4.07
C ALA A 291 40.83 6.47 4.95
N ASP A 292 41.53 5.39 5.29
CA ASP A 292 41.20 4.46 6.35
C ASP A 292 41.31 5.16 7.71
N GLY A 293 40.44 4.79 8.65
CA GLY A 293 40.40 5.33 10.01
C GLY A 293 39.81 4.31 10.97
N ASP A 294 40.69 3.41 11.39
CA ASP A 294 40.54 2.40 12.43
C ASP A 294 40.44 3.05 13.83
N TRP A 295 39.45 2.68 14.65
CA TRP A 295 39.47 2.88 16.12
C TRP A 295 38.53 1.87 16.81
N ASP A 296 39.12 0.84 17.38
CA ASP A 296 38.54 0.00 18.43
C ASP A 296 38.57 0.70 19.79
N GLY A 297 37.53 0.46 20.61
CA GLY A 297 37.69 0.32 22.07
C GLY A 297 36.87 1.23 22.99
N GLY A 298 35.88 0.64 23.68
CA GLY A 298 35.79 0.74 25.14
C GLY A 298 34.61 1.50 25.79
N ALA A 299 33.60 0.73 26.23
CA ALA A 299 32.87 0.77 27.52
C ALA A 299 32.31 2.10 28.10
N ASP A 300 30.98 2.18 28.31
CA ASP A 300 30.34 1.91 29.63
C ASP A 300 28.83 2.27 29.70
N SER A 301 28.09 1.34 30.32
CA SER A 301 26.87 1.44 31.18
C SER A 301 25.64 2.31 30.86
N ASP A 302 24.50 1.61 30.99
CA ASP A 302 23.23 1.97 31.66
C ASP A 302 22.04 2.65 30.94
N SER A 303 20.97 1.85 30.88
CA SER A 303 19.57 2.15 31.20
C SER A 303 18.67 2.82 30.14
N GLY A 304 17.55 2.14 29.83
CA GLY A 304 16.40 2.77 29.17
C GLY A 304 15.72 1.90 28.11
N SER A 305 14.90 0.97 28.57
CA SER A 305 14.12 0.02 27.77
C SER A 305 13.15 0.69 26.80
N ASP A 306 13.28 0.31 25.53
CA ASP A 306 12.23 -0.06 24.58
C ASP A 306 10.90 0.71 24.61
N SER A 307 10.74 1.62 23.66
CA SER A 307 9.46 1.90 23.02
C SER A 307 9.57 1.67 21.52
N GLY A 308 9.70 0.39 21.16
CA GLY A 308 9.54 -0.09 19.79
C GLY A 308 8.11 0.14 19.30
N GLY A 309 7.98 1.03 18.32
CA GLY A 309 6.75 1.32 17.60
C GLY A 309 6.98 1.18 16.09
N ASP A 310 7.53 0.04 15.66
CA ASP A 310 7.60 -0.31 14.23
C ASP A 310 6.20 -0.59 13.69
N SER A 311 5.52 0.44 13.23
CA SER A 311 4.31 0.30 12.42
C SER A 311 4.67 0.41 10.94
N GLY A 312 4.80 -0.74 10.29
CA GLY A 312 5.14 -0.89 8.88
C GLY A 312 4.29 -0.03 7.95
N CYS A 313 4.96 0.88 7.26
CA CYS A 313 4.42 1.65 6.14
C CYS A 313 4.18 0.72 4.95
N SER A 314 2.97 0.19 4.82
CA SER A 314 2.49 -0.53 3.62
C SER A 314 1.87 0.45 2.62
N GLY A 315 2.65 1.45 2.24
CA GLY A 315 2.32 2.44 1.21
C GLY A 315 3.57 2.73 0.40
N CYS A 316 3.84 1.90 -0.61
CA CYS A 316 4.99 2.06 -1.49
C CYS A 316 4.71 3.18 -2.49
N GLY A 317 4.89 4.43 -2.07
CA GLY A 317 4.97 5.55 -2.99
C GLY A 317 6.33 5.53 -3.68
N GLY A 318 6.39 5.01 -4.91
CA GLY A 318 7.59 5.05 -5.72
C GLY A 318 7.66 6.28 -6.62
N GLY A 319 8.85 6.85 -6.77
CA GLY A 319 9.15 7.85 -7.81
C GLY A 319 10.10 7.26 -8.85
N CYS A 320 10.05 7.78 -10.07
CA CYS A 320 11.00 7.41 -11.12
C CYS A 320 12.31 8.22 -10.99
N GLY A 321 13.46 7.54 -10.97
CA GLY A 321 14.77 8.14 -11.20
C GLY A 321 15.32 7.67 -12.55
N GLY A 322 15.73 8.61 -13.40
CA GLY A 322 16.61 8.33 -14.54
C GLY A 322 18.01 8.76 -14.14
N GLY A 323 18.95 7.82 -14.12
CA GLY A 323 20.38 8.14 -14.11
C GLY A 323 20.86 8.24 -15.55
N ASP A 324 21.75 9.20 -15.79
CA ASP A 324 22.46 9.41 -17.05
C ASP A 324 23.41 8.25 -17.37
#